data_AF-A0AB34PCV8-F1
#
_entry.id   AF-A0AB34PCV8-F1
#
_cell.length_a   1.000
_cell.length_b   1.000
_cell.length_c   1.000
_cell.angle_alpha   90.00
_cell.angle_beta   90.00
_cell.angle_gamma   90.00
#
_symmetry.space_group_name_H-M   'P 1'
#
loop_
_entity.id
_entity.type
_entity.pdbx_description
1 polymer ?
#
loop_
_entity_poly.entity_id
_entity_poly.type
_entity_poly.pdbx_seq_one_letter_code
_entity_poly.pdbx_strand_id
1 'polypeptide(L)'
;MKVIYSGRASRRTNSPPEMSGDVLELLSNDWDDYGFKTSFPVVCRIKSQLIELGMIRLLIEDEHNSATYLDRLLREGWNGVFPIPHTNYVSVPSEISFYEQLMGVLGTSKATGVAKELRDASYTINFDSDHRVRTLVDSKGFQDSLQRERGSQKAYLDGWKVLDSQAISVMDLGFSFDDVCGGQSVLNLKFQGDGLLPHDVNALIGPNGVGKSRVLHQIVEDWMRPSKSPERGFTKKPNLSQVVVVCYSPFETFPVDLEGKNLQDKDAYRYYGLRGRGGVREGSLGKIRLSHTFPKRNSAAALIECLADDQRYGAIPGWAKKVRTVESTLRLAFPFDFAAVQIEPRRRASHLYRDGTTADPLCVDLGDDRASRRRYIPITSGLIEEIDPEKLRDRVLLEKGVTFFHQDAPVQLSSGQRLFAYIVINVLGAIRRNSLLLVDEPELFLHPTLEIQFVDMLKRILAKFNSKALIATHSEVTVREIPARCVHVFEKTEEGLVIKQPPFQTFGGDVQRISSYVFGDNVASKPFEKWIKDRIEELGSGEELLDQLGDQVNEELVIQIRALDRNAW
;
A
#
# COMPACT_ATOMS: atom_id res chain seq x y z
N MET A 1 -4.94 32.99 -5.90
CA MET A 1 -3.76 32.64 -5.09
C MET A 1 -2.56 33.08 -5.90
N LYS A 2 -1.50 33.60 -5.29
CA LYS A 2 -0.28 33.94 -6.04
C LYS A 2 0.70 32.78 -5.97
N VAL A 3 1.28 32.40 -7.10
CA VAL A 3 2.42 31.47 -7.16
C VAL A 3 3.70 32.26 -7.33
N ILE A 4 4.68 32.03 -6.45
CA ILE A 4 5.90 32.84 -6.38
C ILE A 4 7.19 32.01 -6.22
N TYR A 5 8.31 32.62 -6.60
CA TYR A 5 9.67 32.20 -6.29
C TYR A 5 10.45 33.42 -5.78
N SER A 6 11.06 33.32 -4.60
CA SER A 6 11.75 34.42 -3.92
C SER A 6 13.27 34.21 -3.81
N GLY A 7 13.80 33.10 -4.33
CA GLY A 7 15.19 32.68 -4.10
C GLY A 7 15.44 32.11 -2.70
N ARG A 8 14.40 31.97 -1.86
CA ARG A 8 14.54 31.44 -0.50
C ARG A 8 14.88 29.95 -0.53
N ALA A 9 16.00 29.60 0.09
CA ALA A 9 16.44 28.22 0.25
C ALA A 9 15.57 27.44 1.23
N SER A 10 15.30 26.18 0.90
CA SER A 10 14.62 25.23 1.78
C SER A 10 15.46 24.88 3.02
N ARG A 11 14.78 24.69 4.15
CA ARG A 11 15.34 24.34 5.46
C ARG A 11 14.58 23.14 6.03
N ARG A 12 15.13 22.55 7.11
CA ARG A 12 14.46 21.45 7.85
C ARG A 12 13.07 21.84 8.35
N THR A 13 12.92 23.09 8.78
CA THR A 13 11.64 23.72 9.10
C THR A 13 11.53 25.02 8.32
N ASN A 14 10.60 25.06 7.37
CA ASN A 14 10.39 26.24 6.53
C ASN A 14 9.41 27.20 7.20
N SER A 15 9.78 28.48 7.27
CA SER A 15 8.87 29.54 7.70
C SER A 15 7.78 29.75 6.64
N PRO A 16 6.59 30.27 7.01
CA PRO A 16 5.55 30.62 6.05
C PRO A 16 6.02 31.63 4.98
N PRO A 17 5.28 31.75 3.87
CA PRO A 17 5.57 32.76 2.85
C PRO A 17 5.42 34.17 3.43
N GLU A 18 6.39 35.04 3.15
CA GLU A 18 6.45 36.41 3.67
C GLU A 18 5.38 37.32 3.03
N MET A 19 5.08 37.08 1.74
CA MET A 19 4.05 37.82 1.02
C MET A 19 2.67 37.58 1.64
N SER A 20 1.84 38.61 1.79
CA SER A 20 0.50 38.53 2.38
C SER A 20 -0.55 37.89 1.45
N GLY A 21 -1.66 37.41 2.01
CA GLY A 21 -2.74 36.75 1.25
C GLY A 21 -2.51 35.26 0.99
N ASP A 22 -3.24 34.63 0.07
CA ASP A 22 -3.04 33.21 -0.25
C ASP A 22 -1.87 33.03 -1.23
N VAL A 23 -0.80 32.36 -0.79
CA VAL A 23 0.48 32.28 -1.50
C VAL A 23 1.00 30.85 -1.55
N LEU A 24 1.47 30.43 -2.74
CA LEU A 24 2.24 29.22 -2.96
C LEU A 24 3.66 29.65 -3.34
N GLU A 25 4.65 29.28 -2.54
CA GLU A 25 6.04 29.65 -2.75
C GLU A 25 6.89 28.42 -3.06
N LEU A 26 7.61 28.47 -4.18
CA LEU A 26 8.64 27.51 -4.54
C LEU A 26 9.95 27.92 -3.87
N LEU A 27 10.57 26.98 -3.16
CA LEU A 27 11.86 27.17 -2.49
C LEU A 27 12.99 26.56 -3.31
N SER A 28 14.17 27.18 -3.27
CA SER A 28 15.37 26.58 -3.88
C SER A 28 15.90 25.42 -3.02
N ASN A 29 16.45 24.40 -3.68
CA ASN A 29 17.18 23.32 -3.03
C ASN A 29 18.43 22.97 -3.86
N ASP A 30 19.34 22.21 -3.26
CA ASP A 30 20.59 21.78 -3.90
C ASP A 30 20.49 20.37 -4.53
N TRP A 31 19.27 19.83 -4.70
CA TRP A 31 19.08 18.46 -5.17
C TRP A 31 19.41 18.32 -6.66
N ASP A 32 20.24 17.33 -7.00
CA ASP A 32 20.77 17.10 -8.34
C ASP A 32 20.29 15.74 -8.91
N ASP A 33 19.55 15.80 -10.00
CA ASP A 33 19.00 14.67 -10.76
C ASP A 33 19.76 14.48 -12.08
N TYR A 34 20.88 13.74 -12.05
CA TYR A 34 21.71 13.43 -13.24
C TYR A 34 22.21 14.68 -14.00
N GLY A 35 22.59 15.72 -13.26
CA GLY A 35 23.00 17.00 -13.80
C GLY A 35 21.85 18.01 -13.91
N PHE A 36 20.60 17.59 -13.66
CA PHE A 36 19.44 18.48 -13.63
C PHE A 36 19.02 18.88 -12.21
N LYS A 37 18.95 20.17 -11.90
CA LYS A 37 18.43 20.71 -10.64
C LYS A 37 17.08 21.37 -10.86
N THR A 38 16.03 20.56 -10.83
CA THR A 38 14.66 20.95 -11.20
C THR A 38 13.68 20.86 -10.03
N SER A 39 14.10 20.38 -8.86
CA SER A 39 13.21 20.10 -7.73
C SER A 39 13.03 21.32 -6.82
N PHE A 40 11.79 21.68 -6.50
CA PHE A 40 11.43 22.81 -5.65
C PHE A 40 10.49 22.35 -4.53
N PRO A 41 10.94 22.36 -3.26
CA PRO A 41 10.05 22.25 -2.11
C PRO A 41 9.04 23.39 -2.11
N VAL A 42 7.82 23.12 -1.68
CA VAL A 42 6.72 24.09 -1.72
C VAL A 42 6.28 24.44 -0.32
N VAL A 43 6.07 25.73 -0.07
CA VAL A 43 5.40 26.23 1.13
C VAL A 43 4.15 26.97 0.70
N CYS A 44 3.01 26.56 1.27
CA CYS A 44 1.71 27.12 0.92
C CYS A 44 1.05 27.75 2.15
N ARG A 45 0.55 28.98 2.04
CA ARG A 45 -0.26 29.62 3.06
C ARG A 45 -1.61 30.01 2.48
N ILE A 46 -2.69 29.48 3.04
CA ILE A 46 -4.08 29.79 2.64
C ILE A 46 -4.88 30.12 3.88
N LYS A 47 -5.64 31.23 3.86
CA LYS A 47 -6.45 31.69 5.03
C LYS A 47 -5.64 31.75 6.33
N SER A 48 -4.38 32.20 6.25
CA SER A 48 -3.43 32.28 7.36
C SER A 48 -2.97 30.95 7.96
N GLN A 49 -3.32 29.81 7.35
CA GLN A 49 -2.83 28.49 7.73
C GLN A 49 -1.74 28.01 6.78
N LEU A 50 -0.69 27.40 7.33
CA LEU A 50 0.35 26.73 6.56
C LEU A 50 -0.16 25.37 6.09
N ILE A 51 0.02 25.06 4.82
CA ILE A 51 -0.38 23.79 4.22
C ILE A 51 0.86 23.13 3.65
N GLU A 52 1.08 21.90 4.07
CA GLU A 52 2.17 21.08 3.59
C GLU A 52 1.78 20.44 2.25
N LEU A 53 2.42 20.88 1.18
CA LEU A 53 2.26 20.32 -0.17
C LEU A 53 3.49 19.48 -0.55
N GLY A 54 3.32 18.61 -1.54
CA GLY A 54 4.44 17.93 -2.20
C GLY A 54 5.38 18.91 -2.93
N MET A 55 6.56 18.42 -3.34
CA MET A 55 7.49 19.22 -4.14
C MET A 55 6.97 19.38 -5.56
N ILE A 56 7.47 20.38 -6.27
CA ILE A 56 7.25 20.55 -7.71
C ILE A 56 8.58 20.39 -8.44
N ARG A 57 8.59 19.64 -9.53
CA ARG A 57 9.70 19.62 -10.48
C ARG A 57 9.40 20.58 -11.62
N LEU A 58 10.35 21.43 -11.97
CA LEU A 58 10.20 22.46 -12.99
C LEU A 58 11.39 22.38 -13.96
N LEU A 59 11.10 22.10 -15.22
CA LEU A 59 12.07 22.03 -16.31
C LEU A 59 11.97 23.28 -17.17
N ILE A 60 13.09 23.96 -17.37
CA ILE A 60 13.21 25.12 -18.26
C ILE A 60 13.94 24.68 -19.52
N GLU A 61 13.49 25.15 -20.68
CA GLU A 61 14.12 24.87 -21.98
C GLU A 61 15.62 25.22 -21.96
N ASP A 62 16.43 24.31 -22.47
CA ASP A 62 17.90 24.40 -22.57
C ASP A 62 18.67 24.60 -21.24
N GLU A 63 18.00 24.50 -20.10
CA GLU A 63 18.58 24.78 -18.79
C GLU A 63 18.61 23.52 -17.92
N HIS A 64 19.80 23.19 -17.42
CA HIS A 64 19.98 22.05 -16.54
C HIS A 64 19.66 22.41 -15.08
N ASN A 65 19.79 23.67 -14.69
CA ASN A 65 19.54 24.13 -13.32
C ASN A 65 18.48 25.23 -13.30
N SER A 66 17.24 24.81 -13.07
CA SER A 66 16.09 25.72 -13.03
C SER A 66 16.21 26.74 -11.90
N ALA A 67 16.72 26.36 -10.72
CA ALA A 67 16.86 27.29 -9.60
C ALA A 67 17.83 28.44 -9.93
N THR A 68 18.99 28.12 -10.51
CA THR A 68 19.97 29.13 -10.94
C THR A 68 19.43 30.04 -12.05
N TYR A 69 18.63 29.50 -12.97
CA TYR A 69 17.95 30.30 -13.98
C TYR A 69 16.97 31.31 -13.35
N LEU A 70 16.14 30.85 -12.40
CA LEU A 70 15.19 31.72 -11.70
C LEU A 70 15.90 32.81 -10.87
N ASP A 71 17.02 32.47 -10.21
CA ASP A 71 17.84 33.43 -9.47
C ASP A 71 18.48 34.48 -10.39
N ARG A 72 18.82 34.12 -11.63
CA ARG A 72 19.26 35.07 -12.66
C ARG A 72 18.11 36.02 -13.03
N LEU A 73 16.91 35.49 -13.30
CA LEU A 73 15.75 36.32 -13.64
C LEU A 73 15.38 37.31 -12.53
N LEU A 74 15.43 36.90 -11.26
CA LEU A 74 15.21 37.81 -10.13
C LEU A 74 16.20 38.99 -10.13
N ARG A 75 17.48 38.73 -10.43
CA ARG A 75 18.51 39.78 -10.56
C ARG A 75 18.30 40.67 -11.78
N GLU A 76 17.70 40.14 -12.84
CA GLU A 76 17.34 40.87 -14.06
C GLU A 76 16.01 41.64 -13.94
N GLY A 77 15.35 41.59 -12.78
CA GLY A 77 14.16 42.39 -12.48
C GLY A 77 12.82 41.65 -12.59
N TRP A 78 12.81 40.33 -12.76
CA TRP A 78 11.59 39.55 -12.58
C TRP A 78 11.12 39.65 -11.12
N ASN A 79 9.83 39.90 -10.92
CA ASN A 79 9.24 40.06 -9.58
C ASN A 79 9.00 38.74 -8.84
N GLY A 80 9.44 37.61 -9.40
CA GLY A 80 9.27 36.28 -8.81
C GLY A 80 7.86 35.70 -8.92
N VAL A 81 6.92 36.37 -9.61
CA VAL A 81 5.53 35.92 -9.73
C VAL A 81 5.35 35.12 -11.02
N PHE A 82 4.73 33.94 -10.93
CA PHE A 82 4.40 33.11 -12.07
C PHE A 82 3.17 33.66 -12.83
N PRO A 83 3.05 33.40 -14.15
CA PRO A 83 3.95 32.60 -15.00
C PRO A 83 5.29 33.28 -15.29
N ILE A 84 6.34 32.50 -15.56
CA ILE A 84 7.68 33.04 -15.86
C ILE A 84 7.62 33.77 -17.22
N PRO A 85 7.97 35.07 -17.27
CA PRO A 85 7.88 35.84 -18.51
C PRO A 85 8.89 35.36 -19.55
N HIS A 86 8.47 35.35 -20.82
CA HIS A 86 9.30 35.03 -21.99
C HIS A 86 10.13 33.72 -21.89
N THR A 87 9.74 32.80 -21.01
CA THR A 87 10.46 31.54 -20.78
C THR A 87 9.59 30.36 -21.18
N ASN A 88 10.19 29.36 -21.83
CA ASN A 88 9.55 28.08 -22.09
C ASN A 88 9.90 27.09 -20.97
N TYR A 89 8.89 26.56 -20.29
CA TYR A 89 9.06 25.67 -19.15
C TYR A 89 7.82 24.82 -18.92
N VAL A 90 7.99 23.72 -18.20
CA VAL A 90 6.92 22.82 -17.76
C VAL A 90 7.16 22.39 -16.32
N SER A 91 6.07 22.14 -15.58
CA SER A 91 6.16 21.61 -14.22
C SER A 91 5.40 20.29 -14.05
N VAL A 92 5.85 19.46 -13.11
CA VAL A 92 5.13 18.26 -12.64
C VAL A 92 5.30 18.15 -11.12
N PRO A 93 4.22 18.06 -10.34
CA PRO A 93 4.30 17.76 -8.91
C PRO A 93 4.95 16.39 -8.65
N SER A 94 5.65 16.27 -7.52
CA SER A 94 6.31 15.02 -7.14
C SER A 94 5.32 13.88 -6.92
N GLU A 95 4.10 14.21 -6.47
CA GLU A 95 3.04 13.28 -6.10
C GLU A 95 1.67 13.80 -6.52
N ILE A 96 0.75 12.87 -6.82
CA ILE A 96 -0.63 13.23 -7.22
C ILE A 96 -1.43 13.88 -6.08
N SER A 97 -1.07 13.60 -4.82
CA SER A 97 -1.70 14.19 -3.64
C SER A 97 -1.59 15.72 -3.61
N PHE A 98 -0.59 16.28 -4.31
CA PHE A 98 -0.44 17.72 -4.47
C PHE A 98 -1.72 18.37 -5.03
N TYR A 99 -2.28 17.81 -6.11
CA TYR A 99 -3.49 18.35 -6.73
C TYR A 99 -4.71 18.23 -5.80
N GLU A 100 -4.82 17.11 -5.09
CA GLU A 100 -5.95 16.83 -4.20
C GLU A 100 -5.95 17.72 -2.96
N GLN A 101 -4.79 17.96 -2.35
CA GLN A 101 -4.63 18.91 -1.25
C GLN A 101 -4.96 20.32 -1.73
N LEU A 102 -4.43 20.72 -2.89
CA LEU A 102 -4.67 22.03 -3.46
C LEU A 102 -6.16 22.26 -3.74
N MET A 103 -6.84 21.27 -4.34
CA MET A 103 -8.28 21.30 -4.57
C MET A 103 -9.08 21.29 -3.27
N GLY A 104 -8.66 20.50 -2.27
CA GLY A 104 -9.32 20.43 -0.98
C GLY A 104 -9.39 21.78 -0.27
N VAL A 105 -8.34 22.59 -0.42
CA VAL A 105 -8.28 23.90 0.25
C VAL A 105 -8.80 25.05 -0.62
N LEU A 106 -8.49 25.06 -1.93
CA LEU A 106 -8.82 26.18 -2.82
C LEU A 106 -10.11 25.99 -3.63
N GLY A 107 -10.57 24.75 -3.79
CA GLY A 107 -11.58 24.36 -4.77
C GLY A 107 -11.03 24.22 -6.19
N THR A 108 -11.76 23.51 -7.05
CA THR A 108 -11.37 23.11 -8.41
C THR A 108 -10.90 24.28 -9.28
N SER A 109 -11.68 25.36 -9.34
CA SER A 109 -11.40 26.51 -10.22
C SER A 109 -10.06 27.19 -9.89
N LYS A 110 -9.81 27.45 -8.60
CA LYS A 110 -8.57 28.09 -8.15
C LYS A 110 -7.36 27.15 -8.26
N ALA A 111 -7.53 25.86 -7.94
CA ALA A 111 -6.46 24.86 -8.11
C ALA A 111 -6.06 24.72 -9.59
N THR A 112 -7.03 24.74 -10.50
CA THR A 112 -6.77 24.77 -11.95
C THR A 112 -6.03 26.03 -12.38
N GLY A 113 -6.35 27.18 -11.77
CA GLY A 113 -5.61 28.43 -11.98
C GLY A 113 -4.13 28.32 -11.61
N VAL A 114 -3.81 27.71 -10.46
CA VAL A 114 -2.42 27.44 -10.03
C VAL A 114 -1.71 26.51 -11.01
N ALA A 115 -2.35 25.45 -11.48
CA ALA A 115 -1.77 24.53 -12.47
C ALA A 115 -1.44 25.26 -13.80
N LYS A 116 -2.29 26.21 -14.23
CA LYS A 116 -2.02 27.06 -15.39
C LYS A 116 -0.84 28.00 -15.17
N GLU A 117 -0.77 28.68 -14.02
CA GLU A 117 0.35 29.58 -13.68
C GLU A 117 1.70 28.85 -13.65
N LEU A 118 1.70 27.60 -13.18
CA LEU A 118 2.88 26.74 -13.13
C LEU A 118 3.23 26.08 -14.48
N ARG A 119 2.39 26.22 -15.52
CA ARG A 119 2.48 25.44 -16.77
C ARG A 119 2.62 23.94 -16.48
N ASP A 120 1.68 23.43 -15.70
CA ASP A 120 1.62 22.02 -15.34
C ASP A 120 1.52 21.14 -16.59
N ALA A 121 2.44 20.19 -16.74
CA ALA A 121 2.54 19.37 -17.94
C ALA A 121 1.33 18.43 -18.10
N SER A 122 0.77 17.93 -16.99
CA SER A 122 -0.41 17.06 -17.03
C SER A 122 -1.61 17.83 -17.58
N TYR A 123 -1.88 19.00 -17.01
CA TYR A 123 -2.98 19.86 -17.42
C TYR A 123 -2.81 20.39 -18.84
N THR A 124 -1.63 20.93 -19.15
CA THR A 124 -1.38 21.64 -20.41
C THR A 124 -1.43 20.71 -21.61
N ILE A 125 -0.90 19.48 -21.52
CA ILE A 125 -0.94 18.52 -22.63
C ILE A 125 -2.36 18.07 -22.98
N ASN A 126 -3.24 17.99 -21.98
CA ASN A 126 -4.60 17.46 -22.15
C ASN A 126 -5.64 18.55 -22.49
N PHE A 127 -5.42 19.80 -22.08
CA PHE A 127 -6.38 20.89 -22.25
C PHE A 127 -5.88 22.08 -23.06
N ASP A 128 -4.57 22.19 -23.32
CA ASP A 128 -3.96 23.27 -24.10
C ASP A 128 -3.32 22.72 -25.39
N SER A 129 -3.23 23.57 -26.40
CA SER A 129 -2.62 23.26 -27.71
C SER A 129 -1.20 23.78 -27.84
N ASP A 130 -0.55 24.24 -26.75
CA ASP A 130 0.81 24.81 -26.81
C ASP A 130 1.84 23.76 -27.26
N HIS A 131 2.29 23.87 -28.51
CA HIS A 131 3.27 22.98 -29.13
C HIS A 131 4.65 23.02 -28.43
N ARG A 132 4.98 24.12 -27.75
CA ARG A 132 6.27 24.27 -27.04
C ARG A 132 6.35 23.35 -25.84
N VAL A 133 5.22 23.11 -25.17
CA VAL A 133 5.13 22.19 -24.03
C VAL A 133 5.29 20.74 -24.47
N ARG A 134 4.73 20.35 -25.62
CA ARG A 134 4.93 19.01 -26.20
C ARG A 134 6.41 18.72 -26.44
N THR A 135 7.12 19.70 -27.01
CA THR A 135 8.56 19.59 -27.28
C THR A 135 9.36 19.35 -26.00
N LEU A 136 9.02 20.03 -24.90
CA LEU A 136 9.67 19.82 -23.61
C LEU A 136 9.32 18.47 -22.97
N VAL A 137 8.08 18.00 -23.09
CA VAL A 137 7.64 16.70 -22.56
C VAL A 137 8.35 15.53 -23.27
N ASP A 138 8.65 15.67 -24.56
CA ASP A 138 9.40 14.68 -25.34
C ASP A 138 10.92 14.74 -25.10
N SER A 139 11.40 15.74 -24.35
CA SER A 139 12.82 15.95 -24.10
C SER A 139 13.42 14.93 -23.12
N LYS A 140 14.73 14.72 -23.24
CA LYS A 140 15.48 13.88 -22.29
C LYS A 140 15.44 14.43 -20.87
N GLY A 141 15.47 15.76 -20.70
CA GLY A 141 15.35 16.39 -19.37
C GLY A 141 14.03 16.07 -18.69
N PHE A 142 12.94 15.96 -19.45
CA PHE A 142 11.65 15.57 -18.88
C PHE A 142 11.65 14.10 -18.42
N GLN A 143 12.17 13.19 -19.24
CA GLN A 143 12.22 11.77 -18.89
C GLN A 143 13.18 11.48 -17.73
N ASP A 144 14.38 12.06 -17.74
CA ASP A 144 15.44 11.77 -16.78
C ASP A 144 15.26 12.51 -15.44
N SER A 145 14.57 13.67 -15.44
CA SER A 145 14.38 14.50 -14.25
C SER A 145 12.92 14.53 -13.77
N LEU A 146 11.99 15.04 -14.58
CA LEU A 146 10.58 15.24 -14.16
C LEU A 146 9.78 13.93 -14.05
N GLN A 147 10.22 12.88 -14.74
CA GLN A 147 9.60 11.56 -14.72
C GLN A 147 10.47 10.51 -14.01
N ARG A 148 11.47 10.96 -13.24
CA ARG A 148 12.39 10.08 -12.50
C ARG A 148 11.67 9.20 -11.48
N GLU A 149 10.75 9.78 -10.71
CA GLU A 149 10.02 9.09 -9.64
C GLU A 149 8.65 8.59 -10.10
N ARG A 150 8.18 7.48 -9.50
CA ARG A 150 6.88 6.89 -9.86
C ARG A 150 5.73 7.82 -9.52
N GLY A 151 5.81 8.52 -8.38
CA GLY A 151 4.86 9.55 -7.98
C GLY A 151 4.69 10.63 -9.05
N SER A 152 5.80 11.11 -9.64
CA SER A 152 5.77 12.16 -10.67
C SER A 152 5.28 11.66 -12.02
N GLN A 153 5.62 10.41 -12.39
CA GLN A 153 5.05 9.77 -13.57
C GLN A 153 3.53 9.70 -13.49
N LYS A 154 3.01 9.33 -12.32
CA LYS A 154 1.57 9.27 -12.07
C LYS A 154 0.93 10.65 -12.05
N ALA A 155 1.54 11.61 -11.35
CA ALA A 155 1.08 12.99 -11.31
C ALA A 155 0.97 13.61 -12.72
N TYR A 156 1.87 13.23 -13.63
CA TYR A 156 1.79 13.61 -15.03
C TYR A 156 0.65 12.90 -15.80
N LEU A 157 0.47 11.58 -15.62
CA LEU A 157 -0.55 10.82 -16.35
C LEU A 157 -1.98 11.14 -15.92
N ASP A 158 -2.20 11.37 -14.63
CA ASP A 158 -3.54 11.46 -14.02
C ASP A 158 -3.84 12.82 -13.36
N GLY A 159 -2.88 13.74 -13.26
CA GLY A 159 -3.09 15.05 -12.60
C GLY A 159 -4.23 15.86 -13.20
N TRP A 160 -4.32 15.89 -14.53
CA TRP A 160 -5.40 16.56 -15.26
C TRP A 160 -6.79 15.99 -14.93
N LYS A 161 -6.89 14.69 -14.64
CA LYS A 161 -8.15 14.04 -14.23
C LYS A 161 -8.60 14.52 -12.85
N VAL A 162 -7.64 14.69 -11.91
CA VAL A 162 -7.94 15.28 -10.60
C VAL A 162 -8.53 16.68 -10.79
N LEU A 163 -7.84 17.52 -11.58
CA LEU A 163 -8.23 18.90 -11.83
C LEU A 163 -9.58 19.02 -12.54
N ASP A 164 -9.92 18.08 -13.43
CA ASP A 164 -11.21 17.99 -14.12
C ASP A 164 -12.28 17.27 -13.29
N SER A 165 -11.97 16.90 -12.04
CA SER A 165 -12.88 16.19 -11.13
C SER A 165 -13.35 14.82 -11.67
N GLN A 166 -12.55 14.18 -12.52
CA GLN A 166 -12.75 12.80 -12.96
C GLN A 166 -12.24 11.82 -11.90
N ALA A 167 -12.98 10.73 -11.68
CA ALA A 167 -12.52 9.66 -10.80
C ALA A 167 -11.31 8.96 -11.42
N ILE A 168 -10.16 9.05 -10.77
CA ILE A 168 -8.99 8.24 -11.13
C ILE A 168 -9.24 6.86 -10.54
N SER A 169 -9.14 5.82 -11.36
CA SER A 169 -9.15 4.43 -10.92
C SER A 169 -7.91 3.69 -11.40
N VAL A 170 -7.40 2.76 -10.60
CA VAL A 170 -6.41 1.80 -11.10
C VAL A 170 -7.09 0.96 -12.19
N MET A 171 -6.46 0.92 -13.37
CA MET A 171 -6.98 0.21 -14.52
C MET A 171 -6.78 -1.31 -14.36
N ASP A 172 -7.47 -2.11 -15.17
CA ASP A 172 -7.15 -3.53 -15.32
C ASP A 172 -5.66 -3.71 -15.63
N LEU A 173 -5.01 -4.68 -14.97
CA LEU A 173 -3.58 -4.95 -15.13
C LEU A 173 -3.38 -6.33 -15.74
N GLY A 174 -2.63 -6.40 -16.84
CA GLY A 174 -2.11 -7.65 -17.37
C GLY A 174 -0.66 -7.86 -16.95
N PHE A 175 -0.31 -9.08 -16.56
CA PHE A 175 1.06 -9.43 -16.17
C PHE A 175 1.47 -10.77 -16.82
N SER A 176 2.51 -10.73 -17.64
CA SER A 176 3.12 -11.92 -18.26
C SER A 176 4.22 -12.47 -17.35
N PHE A 177 4.21 -13.77 -17.07
CA PHE A 177 5.11 -14.41 -16.11
C PHE A 177 5.54 -15.81 -16.53
N ASP A 178 6.69 -16.24 -16.01
CA ASP A 178 7.21 -17.59 -16.18
C ASP A 178 6.50 -18.54 -15.20
N ASP A 179 5.77 -19.53 -15.70
CA ASP A 179 5.01 -20.45 -14.87
C ASP A 179 5.88 -21.58 -14.26
N VAL A 180 5.26 -22.39 -13.41
CA VAL A 180 5.94 -23.51 -12.73
C VAL A 180 6.15 -24.74 -13.63
N CYS A 181 5.53 -24.75 -14.82
CA CYS A 181 5.65 -25.81 -15.81
C CYS A 181 6.71 -25.50 -16.88
N GLY A 182 7.35 -24.32 -16.80
CA GLY A 182 8.36 -23.88 -17.75
C GLY A 182 7.81 -23.14 -18.97
N GLY A 183 6.51 -22.83 -18.97
CA GLY A 183 5.85 -22.00 -19.98
C GLY A 183 5.74 -20.53 -19.58
N GLN A 184 5.10 -19.74 -20.45
CA GLN A 184 4.69 -18.36 -20.17
C GLN A 184 3.16 -18.29 -20.04
N SER A 185 2.72 -17.59 -19.01
CA SER A 185 1.30 -17.41 -18.70
C SER A 185 0.99 -15.92 -18.50
N VAL A 186 -0.25 -15.52 -18.76
CA VAL A 186 -0.70 -14.13 -18.57
C VAL A 186 -1.81 -14.08 -17.52
N LEU A 187 -1.55 -13.33 -16.45
CA LEU A 187 -2.52 -13.01 -15.42
C LEU A 187 -3.23 -11.70 -15.77
N ASN A 188 -4.56 -11.73 -15.89
CA ASN A 188 -5.37 -10.55 -16.19
C ASN A 188 -6.19 -10.13 -14.96
N LEU A 189 -5.67 -9.15 -14.22
CA LEU A 189 -6.30 -8.60 -13.01
C LEU A 189 -7.43 -7.64 -13.39
N LYS A 190 -8.63 -7.93 -12.89
CA LYS A 190 -9.85 -7.17 -13.16
C LYS A 190 -10.16 -6.22 -12.01
N PHE A 191 -9.94 -4.94 -12.23
CA PHE A 191 -10.15 -3.88 -11.24
C PHE A 191 -11.24 -2.89 -11.63
N GLN A 192 -11.60 -2.84 -12.92
CA GLN A 192 -12.69 -2.01 -13.43
C GLN A 192 -13.98 -2.83 -13.50
N GLY A 193 -15.11 -2.22 -13.13
CA GLY A 193 -16.40 -2.89 -13.14
C GLY A 193 -17.57 -1.99 -13.42
N ASP A 194 -18.47 -2.50 -14.27
CA ASP A 194 -19.71 -1.83 -14.63
C ASP A 194 -20.87 -2.08 -13.63
N GLY A 195 -20.59 -2.79 -12.52
CA GLY A 195 -21.59 -3.25 -11.55
C GLY A 195 -21.34 -2.78 -10.12
N LEU A 196 -22.29 -3.10 -9.23
CA LEU A 196 -22.28 -2.70 -7.81
C LEU A 196 -21.31 -3.50 -6.93
N LEU A 197 -20.73 -4.59 -7.46
CA LEU A 197 -19.83 -5.44 -6.68
C LEU A 197 -18.45 -4.76 -6.52
N PRO A 198 -17.72 -5.04 -5.43
CA PRO A 198 -16.40 -4.46 -5.20
C PRO A 198 -15.33 -5.18 -6.02
N HIS A 199 -14.52 -4.42 -6.76
CA HIS A 199 -13.49 -4.96 -7.65
C HIS A 199 -12.08 -4.54 -7.26
N ASP A 200 -11.90 -4.14 -6.01
CA ASP A 200 -10.61 -3.65 -5.52
C ASP A 200 -9.62 -4.76 -5.17
N VAL A 201 -10.11 -6.00 -5.02
CA VAL A 201 -9.32 -7.16 -4.60
C VAL A 201 -9.44 -8.26 -5.65
N ASN A 202 -8.30 -8.74 -6.14
CA ASN A 202 -8.20 -9.98 -6.91
C ASN A 202 -7.57 -11.07 -6.03
N ALA A 203 -7.98 -12.34 -6.22
CA ALA A 203 -7.43 -13.48 -5.51
C ALA A 203 -6.82 -14.51 -6.47
N LEU A 204 -5.65 -15.01 -6.13
CA LEU A 204 -5.06 -16.22 -6.69
C LEU A 204 -5.34 -17.35 -5.70
N ILE A 205 -6.02 -18.40 -6.15
CA ILE A 205 -6.31 -19.59 -5.34
C ILE A 205 -5.99 -20.86 -6.13
N GLY A 206 -5.60 -21.93 -5.44
CA GLY A 206 -5.32 -23.21 -6.05
C GLY A 206 -4.45 -24.09 -5.15
N PRO A 207 -4.20 -25.35 -5.53
CA PRO A 207 -3.40 -26.29 -4.74
C PRO A 207 -1.98 -25.77 -4.38
N ASN A 208 -1.33 -26.46 -3.45
CA ASN A 208 0.06 -26.15 -3.09
C ASN A 208 1.00 -26.36 -4.29
N GLY A 209 1.98 -25.49 -4.46
CA GLY A 209 3.01 -25.64 -5.49
C GLY A 209 2.62 -25.19 -6.92
N VAL A 210 1.41 -24.68 -7.14
CA VAL A 210 0.97 -24.17 -8.47
C VAL A 210 1.59 -22.81 -8.85
N GLY A 211 2.38 -22.19 -7.97
CA GLY A 211 3.17 -21.00 -8.29
C GLY A 211 2.57 -19.64 -7.89
N LYS A 212 1.53 -19.60 -7.04
CA LYS A 212 0.89 -18.34 -6.60
C LYS A 212 1.89 -17.31 -6.07
N SER A 213 2.67 -17.68 -5.05
CA SER A 213 3.70 -16.80 -4.46
C SER A 213 4.78 -16.46 -5.48
N ARG A 214 5.17 -17.40 -6.36
CA ARG A 214 6.14 -17.15 -7.45
C ARG A 214 5.66 -16.04 -8.39
N VAL A 215 4.37 -15.95 -8.72
CA VAL A 215 3.83 -14.84 -9.52
C VAL A 215 3.98 -13.51 -8.77
N LEU A 216 3.66 -13.47 -7.48
CA LEU A 216 3.84 -12.26 -6.66
C LEU A 216 5.31 -11.80 -6.64
N HIS A 217 6.26 -12.73 -6.52
CA HIS A 217 7.70 -12.42 -6.63
C HIS A 217 8.06 -11.80 -7.97
N GLN A 218 7.57 -12.38 -9.07
CA GLN A 218 7.86 -11.86 -10.41
C GLN A 218 7.28 -10.46 -10.62
N ILE A 219 6.10 -10.15 -10.06
CA ILE A 219 5.52 -8.79 -10.05
C ILE A 219 6.44 -7.82 -9.31
N VAL A 220 6.94 -8.21 -8.13
CA VAL A 220 7.86 -7.39 -7.33
C VAL A 220 9.19 -7.18 -8.06
N GLU A 221 9.74 -8.22 -8.67
CA GLU A 221 10.97 -8.15 -9.46
C GLU A 221 10.85 -7.18 -10.63
N ASP A 222 9.78 -7.32 -11.43
CA ASP A 222 9.51 -6.43 -12.57
C ASP A 222 9.22 -4.99 -12.11
N TRP A 223 8.49 -4.82 -11.01
CA TRP A 223 8.23 -3.49 -10.45
C TRP A 223 9.52 -2.77 -10.05
N MET A 224 10.45 -3.49 -9.41
CA MET A 224 11.74 -2.96 -9.00
C MET A 224 12.68 -2.74 -10.20
N ARG A 225 12.73 -3.69 -11.12
CA ARG A 225 13.60 -3.67 -12.29
C ARG A 225 12.79 -4.12 -13.51
N PRO A 226 12.10 -3.19 -14.18
CA PRO A 226 11.28 -3.53 -15.32
C PRO A 226 12.09 -4.30 -16.36
N SER A 227 11.56 -5.45 -16.77
CA SER A 227 12.14 -6.23 -17.85
C SER A 227 12.22 -5.38 -19.11
N LYS A 228 13.33 -5.48 -19.84
CA LYS A 228 13.44 -4.92 -21.20
C LYS A 228 12.85 -5.87 -22.25
N SER A 229 12.60 -7.12 -21.88
CA SER A 229 11.99 -8.12 -22.77
C SER A 229 10.47 -7.92 -22.80
N PRO A 230 9.83 -7.93 -23.98
CA PRO A 230 8.37 -7.84 -24.10
C PRO A 230 7.64 -9.09 -23.60
N GLU A 231 8.36 -10.19 -23.33
CA GLU A 231 7.76 -11.49 -22.98
C GLU A 231 7.38 -11.63 -21.50
N ARG A 232 7.99 -10.82 -20.62
CA ARG A 232 7.78 -10.89 -19.16
C ARG A 232 7.61 -9.50 -18.56
N GLY A 233 6.64 -9.34 -17.66
CA GLY A 233 6.35 -8.09 -16.96
C GLY A 233 4.91 -7.59 -17.20
N PHE A 234 4.65 -6.36 -16.77
CA PHE A 234 3.35 -5.72 -17.03
C PHE A 234 3.12 -5.50 -18.53
N THR A 235 1.98 -5.98 -19.06
CA THR A 235 1.65 -5.91 -20.50
C THR A 235 1.42 -4.48 -20.99
N LYS A 236 1.06 -3.58 -20.08
CA LYS A 236 0.97 -2.13 -20.28
C LYS A 236 1.59 -1.44 -19.07
N LYS A 237 2.12 -0.23 -19.26
CA LYS A 237 2.66 0.57 -18.15
C LYS A 237 1.58 0.75 -17.07
N PRO A 238 1.75 0.22 -15.85
CA PRO A 238 0.71 0.25 -14.83
C PRO A 238 0.58 1.67 -14.24
N ASN A 239 -0.65 2.10 -13.92
CA ASN A 239 -0.92 3.39 -13.26
C ASN A 239 -0.88 3.28 -11.72
N LEU A 240 0.22 2.71 -11.22
CA LEU A 240 0.48 2.48 -9.80
C LEU A 240 1.51 3.49 -9.27
N SER A 241 1.37 3.90 -8.02
CA SER A 241 2.37 4.72 -7.32
C SER A 241 3.40 3.87 -6.59
N GLN A 242 2.97 2.74 -6.03
CA GLN A 242 3.80 1.87 -5.22
C GLN A 242 3.26 0.44 -5.17
N VAL A 243 4.13 -0.49 -4.78
CA VAL A 243 3.80 -1.87 -4.43
C VAL A 243 4.10 -2.12 -2.96
N VAL A 244 3.11 -2.61 -2.21
CA VAL A 244 3.26 -2.95 -0.79
C VAL A 244 3.07 -4.45 -0.61
N VAL A 245 4.10 -5.15 -0.15
CA VAL A 245 4.04 -6.58 0.14
C VAL A 245 3.77 -6.81 1.61
N VAL A 246 2.78 -7.65 1.90
CA VAL A 246 2.44 -8.15 3.24
C VAL A 246 2.57 -9.66 3.21
N CYS A 247 3.61 -10.18 3.85
CA CYS A 247 3.88 -11.61 3.88
C CYS A 247 4.50 -12.01 5.22
N TYR A 248 3.79 -12.84 5.97
CA TYR A 248 4.25 -13.34 7.26
C TYR A 248 4.65 -14.82 7.25
N SER A 249 4.63 -15.46 6.07
CA SER A 249 5.25 -16.78 5.89
C SER A 249 6.75 -16.70 6.18
N PRO A 250 7.30 -17.60 7.01
CA PRO A 250 8.73 -17.64 7.30
C PRO A 250 9.57 -18.18 6.13
N PHE A 251 8.94 -18.83 5.16
CA PHE A 251 9.61 -19.47 4.02
C PHE A 251 9.77 -18.53 2.82
N GLU A 252 9.07 -17.39 2.84
CA GLU A 252 9.04 -16.45 1.73
C GLU A 252 10.25 -15.53 1.69
N THR A 253 10.75 -15.29 0.47
CA THR A 253 12.05 -14.65 0.25
C THR A 253 11.98 -13.24 -0.35
N PHE A 254 10.82 -12.57 -0.31
CA PHE A 254 10.63 -11.24 -0.89
C PHE A 254 11.73 -10.26 -0.47
N PRO A 255 12.14 -9.32 -1.34
CA PRO A 255 13.09 -8.28 -0.97
C PRO A 255 12.57 -7.50 0.25
N VAL A 256 13.37 -7.43 1.32
CA VAL A 256 12.92 -6.78 2.58
C VAL A 256 13.09 -5.26 2.56
N ASP A 257 13.94 -4.76 1.68
CA ASP A 257 14.20 -3.35 1.44
C ASP A 257 14.79 -3.16 0.03
N LEU A 258 14.99 -1.89 -0.34
CA LEU A 258 15.66 -1.49 -1.58
C LEU A 258 17.15 -1.14 -1.34
N GLU A 259 17.71 -1.41 -0.16
CA GLU A 259 19.09 -1.04 0.17
C GLU A 259 20.10 -1.89 -0.61
N GLY A 260 21.12 -1.23 -1.18
CA GLY A 260 22.12 -1.87 -2.05
C GLY A 260 21.66 -2.05 -3.51
N LYS A 261 20.45 -1.62 -3.86
CA LYS A 261 20.02 -1.47 -5.25
C LYS A 261 20.12 0.00 -5.67
N ASN A 262 20.67 0.27 -6.86
CA ASN A 262 20.62 1.59 -7.51
C ASN A 262 19.19 1.86 -8.02
N LEU A 263 18.23 1.95 -7.09
CA LEU A 263 16.84 2.28 -7.40
C LEU A 263 16.60 3.74 -7.05
N GLN A 264 16.01 4.46 -8.02
CA GLN A 264 15.84 5.91 -7.98
C GLN A 264 14.73 6.34 -7.00
N ASP A 265 13.76 5.47 -6.69
CA ASP A 265 12.61 5.72 -5.82
C ASP A 265 12.55 4.65 -4.72
N LYS A 266 12.83 5.04 -3.47
CA LYS A 266 12.85 4.14 -2.32
C LYS A 266 11.46 3.89 -1.73
N ASP A 267 10.50 4.76 -1.99
CA ASP A 267 9.13 4.66 -1.48
C ASP A 267 8.19 3.88 -2.43
N ALA A 268 8.63 3.63 -3.67
CA ALA A 268 7.93 2.81 -4.64
C ALA A 268 7.67 1.36 -4.19
N TYR A 269 8.41 0.84 -3.19
CA TYR A 269 8.21 -0.50 -2.67
C TYR A 269 8.36 -0.57 -1.15
N ARG A 270 7.41 -1.23 -0.49
CA ARG A 270 7.48 -1.52 0.95
C ARG A 270 7.19 -2.98 1.24
N TYR A 271 7.91 -3.54 2.20
CA TYR A 271 7.75 -4.93 2.65
C TYR A 271 7.42 -4.99 4.14
N TYR A 272 6.40 -5.77 4.48
CA TYR A 272 6.01 -6.06 5.85
C TYR A 272 5.91 -7.56 6.07
N GLY A 273 6.71 -8.07 7.00
CA GLY A 273 6.76 -9.49 7.30
C GLY A 273 7.66 -9.84 8.49
N LEU A 274 7.99 -11.13 8.62
CA LEU A 274 8.89 -11.64 9.67
C LEU A 274 10.38 -11.45 9.35
N ARG A 275 10.71 -11.08 8.12
CA ARG A 275 12.09 -10.87 7.67
C ARG A 275 12.43 -9.39 7.68
N GLY A 276 13.68 -9.08 7.95
CA GLY A 276 14.17 -7.71 7.92
C GLY A 276 15.69 -7.64 8.06
N ARG A 277 16.23 -6.47 7.77
CA ARG A 277 17.66 -6.21 7.88
C ARG A 277 18.04 -5.91 9.33
N GLY A 278 19.07 -6.61 9.84
CA GLY A 278 19.68 -6.27 11.13
C GLY A 278 20.30 -4.86 11.10
N GLY A 279 20.56 -4.29 12.28
CA GLY A 279 21.22 -2.98 12.38
C GLY A 279 22.55 -2.93 11.64
N VAL A 280 22.81 -1.82 10.97
CA VAL A 280 24.07 -1.54 10.26
C VAL A 280 25.20 -1.49 11.28
N ARG A 281 26.26 -2.28 11.06
CA ARG A 281 27.57 -2.07 11.70
C ARG A 281 28.49 -1.51 10.62
N GLU A 282 29.13 -0.38 10.94
CA GLU A 282 30.08 0.40 10.13
C GLU A 282 30.36 -0.17 8.73
N GLY A 283 29.76 0.46 7.71
CA GLY A 283 30.08 0.20 6.30
C GLY A 283 29.51 -1.08 5.68
N SER A 284 28.85 -1.96 6.44
CA SER A 284 28.23 -3.19 5.90
C SER A 284 26.71 -3.18 6.03
N LEU A 285 26.00 -3.50 4.94
CA LEU A 285 24.57 -3.77 4.98
C LEU A 285 24.32 -4.91 5.98
N GLY A 286 23.45 -4.68 6.96
CA GLY A 286 23.10 -5.71 7.94
C GLY A 286 22.59 -6.98 7.27
N LYS A 287 22.79 -8.15 7.92
CA LYS A 287 22.26 -9.42 7.39
C LYS A 287 20.74 -9.45 7.48
N ILE A 288 20.09 -9.98 6.45
CA ILE A 288 18.66 -10.28 6.47
C ILE A 288 18.45 -11.49 7.38
N ARG A 289 17.52 -11.39 8.31
CA ARG A 289 17.19 -12.47 9.25
C ARG A 289 15.69 -12.52 9.53
N LEU A 290 15.26 -13.64 10.09
CA LEU A 290 13.88 -13.85 10.53
C LEU A 290 13.77 -13.45 12.01
N SER A 291 12.78 -12.63 12.36
CA SER A 291 12.57 -12.18 13.74
C SER A 291 11.17 -11.62 13.98
N HIS A 292 10.56 -12.02 15.11
CA HIS A 292 9.34 -11.41 15.63
C HIS A 292 9.50 -9.94 16.08
N THR A 293 10.71 -9.39 16.04
CA THR A 293 10.97 -7.97 16.35
C THR A 293 10.67 -7.04 15.18
N PHE A 294 10.78 -7.51 13.92
CA PHE A 294 10.49 -6.67 12.75
C PHE A 294 9.01 -6.25 12.67
N PRO A 295 8.02 -7.13 12.86
CA PRO A 295 6.62 -6.72 12.89
C PRO A 295 6.30 -5.69 13.98
N LYS A 296 6.95 -5.80 15.14
CA LYS A 296 6.82 -4.82 16.24
C LYS A 296 7.34 -3.45 15.83
N ARG A 297 8.58 -3.40 15.33
CA ARG A 297 9.22 -2.16 14.88
C ARG A 297 8.41 -1.49 13.78
N ASN A 298 8.01 -2.27 12.78
CA ASN A 298 7.26 -1.79 11.64
C ASN A 298 5.90 -1.23 12.06
N SER A 299 5.16 -1.93 12.93
CA SER A 299 3.84 -1.46 13.38
C SER A 299 3.93 -0.19 14.22
N ALA A 300 4.93 -0.05 15.11
CA ALA A 300 5.13 1.20 15.84
C ALA A 300 5.45 2.37 14.90
N ALA A 301 6.36 2.17 13.95
CA ALA A 301 6.70 3.19 12.96
C ALA A 301 5.50 3.55 12.07
N ALA A 302 4.75 2.54 11.61
CA ALA A 302 3.58 2.72 10.76
C ALA A 302 2.42 3.40 11.49
N LEU A 303 2.25 3.20 12.80
CA LEU A 303 1.24 3.94 13.58
C LEU A 303 1.60 5.44 13.70
N ILE A 304 2.88 5.75 13.89
CA ILE A 304 3.36 7.14 13.87
C ILE A 304 3.23 7.74 12.47
N GLU A 305 3.45 6.95 11.42
CA GLU A 305 3.20 7.36 10.05
C GLU A 305 1.72 7.67 9.80
N CYS A 306 0.80 6.86 10.32
CA CYS A 306 -0.63 7.15 10.24
C CYS A 306 -0.98 8.50 10.89
N LEU A 307 -0.38 8.81 12.04
CA LEU A 307 -0.53 10.10 12.72
C LEU A 307 -0.01 11.24 11.83
N ALA A 308 1.21 11.12 11.30
CA ALA A 308 1.82 12.12 10.45
C ALA A 308 0.99 12.37 9.16
N ASP A 309 0.53 11.30 8.52
CA ASP A 309 -0.31 11.36 7.33
C ASP A 309 -1.67 12.01 7.61
N ASP A 310 -2.29 11.74 8.77
CA ASP A 310 -3.56 12.37 9.15
C ASP A 310 -3.41 13.87 9.40
N GLN A 311 -2.27 14.33 9.93
CA GLN A 311 -1.95 15.75 10.03
C GLN A 311 -1.70 16.38 8.65
N ARG A 312 -0.93 15.71 7.80
CA ARG A 312 -0.51 16.25 6.50
C ARG A 312 -1.65 16.29 5.47
N TYR A 313 -2.45 15.23 5.40
CA TYR A 313 -3.46 15.04 4.36
C TYR A 313 -4.89 15.27 4.87
N GLY A 314 -5.08 15.68 6.12
CA GLY A 314 -6.40 15.90 6.73
C GLY A 314 -7.29 16.92 6.00
N ALA A 315 -6.69 17.82 5.20
CA ALA A 315 -7.40 18.78 4.37
C ALA A 315 -8.00 18.17 3.08
N ILE A 316 -7.59 16.96 2.68
CA ILE A 316 -8.12 16.29 1.49
C ILE A 316 -9.56 15.85 1.76
N PRO A 317 -10.54 16.26 0.93
CA PRO A 317 -11.92 15.79 1.07
C PRO A 317 -12.01 14.27 1.02
N GLY A 318 -12.71 13.67 1.99
CA GLY A 318 -12.84 12.22 2.07
C GLY A 318 -11.56 11.48 2.48
N TRP A 319 -10.54 12.18 3.02
CA TRP A 319 -9.33 11.55 3.54
C TRP A 319 -9.67 10.39 4.49
N ALA A 320 -8.89 9.31 4.38
CA ALA A 320 -9.20 8.06 5.04
C ALA A 320 -9.25 8.15 6.56
N LYS A 321 -8.54 9.13 7.17
CA LYS A 321 -8.30 9.23 8.62
C LYS A 321 -7.71 7.92 9.12
N LYS A 322 -6.43 7.69 8.81
CA LYS A 322 -5.70 6.44 9.03
C LYS A 322 -5.76 5.99 10.49
N VAL A 323 -5.53 6.88 11.46
CA VAL A 323 -5.57 6.51 12.89
C VAL A 323 -6.98 6.08 13.31
N ARG A 324 -8.02 6.82 12.88
CA ARG A 324 -9.42 6.42 13.11
C ARG A 324 -9.74 5.07 12.45
N THR A 325 -9.17 4.82 11.28
CA THR A 325 -9.36 3.55 10.57
C THR A 325 -8.71 2.40 11.33
N VAL A 326 -7.48 2.57 11.84
CA VAL A 326 -6.81 1.62 12.76
C VAL A 326 -7.74 1.30 13.94
N GLU A 327 -8.25 2.32 14.62
CA GLU A 327 -9.15 2.17 15.77
C GLU A 327 -10.40 1.37 15.39
N SER A 328 -11.11 1.77 14.33
CA SER A 328 -12.36 1.15 13.92
C SER A 328 -12.20 -0.30 13.45
N THR A 329 -11.10 -0.61 12.76
CA THR A 329 -10.83 -1.96 12.25
C THR A 329 -10.42 -2.89 13.38
N LEU A 330 -9.49 -2.48 14.23
CA LEU A 330 -8.98 -3.37 15.27
C LEU A 330 -9.99 -3.62 16.39
N ARG A 331 -10.91 -2.68 16.65
CA ARG A 331 -12.01 -2.86 17.62
C ARG A 331 -12.98 -3.99 17.23
N LEU A 332 -12.99 -4.42 15.96
CA LEU A 332 -13.74 -5.60 15.52
C LEU A 332 -13.11 -6.92 15.98
N ALA A 333 -11.80 -6.92 16.22
CA ALA A 333 -11.03 -8.11 16.59
C ALA A 333 -10.85 -8.27 18.11
N PHE A 334 -10.75 -7.15 18.85
CA PHE A 334 -10.65 -7.13 20.31
C PHE A 334 -11.00 -5.74 20.88
N PRO A 335 -11.52 -5.66 22.12
CA PRO A 335 -11.82 -4.38 22.76
C PRO A 335 -10.55 -3.64 23.19
N PHE A 336 -10.48 -2.34 22.90
CA PHE A 336 -9.49 -1.40 23.44
C PHE A 336 -9.97 0.05 23.29
N ASP A 337 -9.48 0.90 24.18
CA ASP A 337 -9.79 2.33 24.22
C ASP A 337 -8.86 3.10 23.29
N PHE A 338 -7.55 2.86 23.38
CA PHE A 338 -6.53 3.48 22.52
C PHE A 338 -5.33 2.57 22.26
N ALA A 339 -4.64 2.84 21.14
CA ALA A 339 -3.33 2.30 20.83
C ALA A 339 -2.25 3.28 21.32
N ALA A 340 -1.10 2.78 21.77
CA ALA A 340 -0.02 3.58 22.29
C ALA A 340 1.35 3.02 21.90
N VAL A 341 2.35 3.91 21.85
CA VAL A 341 3.76 3.55 21.65
C VAL A 341 4.57 3.86 22.90
N GLN A 342 5.57 3.02 23.19
CA GLN A 342 6.44 3.21 24.35
C GLN A 342 7.58 4.18 24.02
N ILE A 343 7.91 5.09 24.94
CA ILE A 343 9.07 6.00 24.83
C ILE A 343 10.06 5.79 25.97
N GLU A 344 11.27 6.35 25.84
CA GLU A 344 12.27 6.34 26.90
C GLU A 344 11.79 7.10 28.17
N PRO A 345 11.85 6.51 29.38
CA PRO A 345 11.25 7.09 30.59
C PRO A 345 11.89 8.41 31.09
N ARG A 346 13.13 8.70 30.69
CA ARG A 346 13.96 9.75 31.31
C ARG A 346 13.62 11.18 30.89
N ARG A 347 12.70 11.40 29.94
CA ARG A 347 12.41 12.75 29.40
C ARG A 347 10.92 13.13 29.49
N ARG A 348 10.64 14.43 29.65
CA ARG A 348 9.27 14.97 29.80
C ARG A 348 8.44 14.73 28.53
N ALA A 349 7.26 14.14 28.70
CA ALA A 349 6.30 13.88 27.62
C ALA A 349 5.76 15.19 27.01
N SER A 350 5.70 16.28 27.80
CA SER A 350 5.22 17.59 27.34
C SER A 350 5.94 18.10 26.09
N HIS A 351 7.21 17.74 25.88
CA HIS A 351 7.96 18.17 24.70
C HIS A 351 7.55 17.43 23.42
N LEU A 352 6.71 16.39 23.50
CA LEU A 352 6.16 15.69 22.34
C LEU A 352 4.90 16.37 21.80
N TYR A 353 4.33 17.30 22.56
CA TYR A 353 3.12 18.01 22.16
C TYR A 353 3.47 19.36 21.53
N ARG A 354 2.59 19.88 20.67
CA ARG A 354 2.74 21.22 20.09
C ARG A 354 2.61 22.30 21.18
N ASP A 355 3.23 23.46 20.97
CA ASP A 355 3.29 24.53 21.97
C ASP A 355 1.88 25.07 22.28
N GLY A 356 1.56 25.22 23.58
CA GLY A 356 0.26 25.71 24.05
C GLY A 356 -0.75 24.63 24.48
N THR A 357 -0.45 23.35 24.27
CA THR A 357 -1.27 22.25 24.83
C THR A 357 -1.07 22.20 26.35
N THR A 358 -2.15 22.28 27.14
CA THR A 358 -2.12 22.04 28.59
C THR A 358 -1.71 20.58 28.83
N ALA A 359 -0.42 20.37 29.03
CA ALA A 359 0.19 19.07 29.24
C ALA A 359 -0.02 18.58 30.68
N ASP A 360 -1.18 17.97 30.97
CA ASP A 360 -1.35 17.11 32.16
C ASP A 360 -2.51 16.10 32.00
N PRO A 361 -2.25 14.78 32.05
CA PRO A 361 -1.19 14.05 31.37
C PRO A 361 -1.79 13.17 30.26
N LEU A 362 -1.50 13.48 28.99
CA LEU A 362 -1.85 12.65 27.83
C LEU A 362 -0.97 11.38 27.72
N CYS A 363 -0.28 10.95 28.78
CA CYS A 363 0.61 9.80 28.76
C CYS A 363 0.28 8.82 29.88
N VAL A 364 0.42 7.52 29.60
CA VAL A 364 0.20 6.46 30.59
C VAL A 364 1.54 5.97 31.10
N ASP A 365 1.78 6.09 32.40
CA ASP A 365 2.96 5.55 33.07
C ASP A 365 2.57 4.28 33.85
N LEU A 366 3.29 3.18 33.65
CA LEU A 366 3.13 1.92 34.37
C LEU A 366 4.43 1.56 35.10
N GLY A 367 4.34 0.94 36.28
CA GLY A 367 5.49 0.50 37.09
C GLY A 367 5.73 1.41 38.30
N ASP A 368 5.97 0.79 39.45
CA ASP A 368 5.95 1.46 40.75
C ASP A 368 7.29 2.12 41.11
N ASP A 369 8.38 1.75 40.43
CA ASP A 369 9.73 2.26 40.68
C ASP A 369 10.41 2.83 39.42
N ARG A 370 11.50 3.58 39.61
CA ARG A 370 12.25 4.21 38.49
C ARG A 370 12.83 3.19 37.51
N ALA A 371 13.05 1.94 37.92
CA ALA A 371 13.65 0.90 37.10
C ALA A 371 12.62 0.17 36.21
N SER A 372 11.38 0.01 36.70
CA SER A 372 10.28 -0.64 36.00
C SER A 372 9.35 0.34 35.27
N ARG A 373 9.48 1.66 35.51
CA ARG A 373 8.64 2.68 34.88
C ARG A 373 8.69 2.60 33.35
N ARG A 374 7.53 2.35 32.76
CA ARG A 374 7.28 2.37 31.31
C ARG A 374 6.33 3.50 31.00
N ARG A 375 6.68 4.30 29.99
CA ARG A 375 5.87 5.42 29.53
C ARG A 375 5.29 5.16 28.17
N TYR A 376 3.99 5.33 28.03
CA TYR A 376 3.25 5.15 26.80
C TYR A 376 2.60 6.45 26.35
N ILE A 377 2.68 6.70 25.04
CA ILE A 377 2.05 7.83 24.37
C ILE A 377 0.87 7.28 23.56
N PRO A 378 -0.38 7.52 23.98
CA PRO A 378 -1.58 7.24 23.21
C PRO A 378 -1.53 7.94 21.86
N ILE A 379 -1.85 7.21 20.79
CA ILE A 379 -2.07 7.74 19.45
C ILE A 379 -3.52 7.47 19.12
N THR A 380 -4.36 8.50 19.26
CA THR A 380 -5.81 8.39 19.06
C THR A 380 -6.28 9.38 18.00
N SER A 381 -7.43 9.08 17.40
CA SER A 381 -8.03 9.99 16.43
C SER A 381 -8.48 11.34 17.01
N GLY A 382 -8.52 11.48 18.35
CA GLY A 382 -8.80 12.73 19.05
C GLY A 382 -7.56 13.59 19.32
N LEU A 383 -6.36 12.99 19.32
CA LEU A 383 -5.10 13.67 19.70
C LEU A 383 -4.19 13.97 18.49
N ILE A 384 -4.73 13.87 17.27
CA ILE A 384 -3.96 14.02 16.04
C ILE A 384 -3.24 15.36 15.99
N GLU A 385 -3.90 16.47 16.29
CA GLU A 385 -3.28 17.81 16.18
C GLU A 385 -2.30 18.14 17.32
N GLU A 386 -2.33 17.36 18.40
CA GLU A 386 -1.59 17.69 19.61
C GLU A 386 -0.17 17.10 19.59
N ILE A 387 0.00 15.91 18.99
CA ILE A 387 1.26 15.17 19.01
C ILE A 387 2.15 15.60 17.84
N ASP A 388 3.43 15.87 18.09
CA ASP A 388 4.43 16.09 17.05
C ASP A 388 5.03 14.74 16.61
N PRO A 389 4.76 14.26 15.38
CA PRO A 389 5.21 12.95 14.93
C PRO A 389 6.74 12.86 14.79
N GLU A 390 7.42 13.95 14.40
CA GLU A 390 8.89 13.97 14.28
C GLU A 390 9.53 13.80 15.66
N LYS A 391 9.07 14.58 16.64
CA LYS A 391 9.58 14.46 18.01
C LYS A 391 9.27 13.09 18.62
N LEU A 392 8.17 12.47 18.23
CA LEU A 392 7.81 11.12 18.68
C LEU A 392 8.70 10.05 18.04
N ARG A 393 8.99 10.14 16.74
CA ARG A 393 9.92 9.25 16.01
C ARG A 393 11.30 9.22 16.66
N ASP A 394 11.80 10.37 17.12
CA ASP A 394 13.11 10.48 17.77
C ASP A 394 13.20 9.79 19.16
N ARG A 395 12.06 9.45 19.77
CA ARG A 395 12.01 9.00 21.19
C ARG A 395 11.33 7.65 21.40
N VAL A 396 10.73 7.09 20.36
CA VAL A 396 9.96 5.85 20.44
C VAL A 396 10.89 4.62 20.52
N LEU A 397 10.53 3.69 21.40
CA LEU A 397 11.16 2.38 21.51
C LEU A 397 10.48 1.42 20.52
N LEU A 398 10.86 1.51 19.23
CA LEU A 398 10.23 0.75 18.15
C LEU A 398 10.18 -0.76 18.41
N GLU A 399 11.20 -1.33 19.06
CA GLU A 399 11.27 -2.76 19.37
C GLU A 399 10.18 -3.25 20.34
N LYS A 400 9.53 -2.33 21.06
CA LYS A 400 8.39 -2.63 21.94
C LYS A 400 7.09 -2.79 21.16
N GLY A 401 7.01 -2.21 19.96
CA GLY A 401 5.82 -2.25 19.12
C GLY A 401 4.69 -1.37 19.65
N VAL A 402 3.48 -1.67 19.21
CA VAL A 402 2.25 -1.00 19.64
C VAL A 402 1.61 -1.78 20.79
N THR A 403 1.21 -1.05 21.84
CA THR A 403 0.46 -1.58 22.99
C THR A 403 -0.96 -1.01 22.96
N PHE A 404 -1.95 -1.85 23.19
CA PHE A 404 -3.36 -1.43 23.29
C PHE A 404 -3.76 -1.37 24.76
N PHE A 405 -4.60 -0.39 25.10
CA PHE A 405 -5.08 -0.20 26.47
C PHE A 405 -6.60 -0.30 26.54
N HIS A 406 -7.10 -0.92 27.60
CA HIS A 406 -8.52 -0.92 27.96
C HIS A 406 -8.64 -0.73 29.46
N GLN A 407 -9.43 0.25 29.91
CA GLN A 407 -9.58 0.60 31.33
C GLN A 407 -8.22 0.83 32.01
N ASP A 408 -7.35 1.63 31.35
CA ASP A 408 -5.99 1.96 31.78
C ASP A 408 -5.01 0.77 31.95
N ALA A 409 -5.40 -0.43 31.54
CA ALA A 409 -4.55 -1.63 31.56
C ALA A 409 -4.14 -2.08 30.14
N PRO A 410 -2.91 -2.59 29.95
CA PRO A 410 -2.50 -3.19 28.67
C PRO A 410 -3.33 -4.43 28.32
N VAL A 411 -3.86 -4.46 27.10
CA VAL A 411 -4.60 -5.60 26.56
C VAL A 411 -3.64 -6.72 26.16
N GLN A 412 -3.90 -7.95 26.64
CA GLN A 412 -3.17 -9.14 26.24
C GLN A 412 -3.77 -9.72 24.95
N LEU A 413 -3.05 -9.61 23.85
CA LEU A 413 -3.47 -10.14 22.55
C LEU A 413 -2.96 -11.57 22.32
N SER A 414 -3.82 -12.42 21.75
CA SER A 414 -3.42 -13.70 21.17
C SER A 414 -2.41 -13.50 20.01
N SER A 415 -1.72 -14.57 19.60
CA SER A 415 -0.78 -14.51 18.46
C SER A 415 -1.48 -14.03 17.18
N GLY A 416 -2.67 -14.55 16.88
CA GLY A 416 -3.46 -14.16 15.71
C GLY A 416 -3.96 -12.71 15.77
N GLN A 417 -4.50 -12.26 16.92
CA GLN A 417 -4.93 -10.86 17.10
C GLN A 417 -3.76 -9.88 16.96
N ARG A 418 -2.59 -10.25 17.50
CA ARG A 418 -1.37 -9.46 17.40
C ARG A 418 -0.86 -9.36 15.97
N LEU A 419 -0.87 -10.46 15.23
CA LEU A 419 -0.48 -10.44 13.83
C LEU A 419 -1.44 -9.59 13.00
N PHE A 420 -2.75 -9.79 13.19
CA PHE A 420 -3.78 -8.97 12.57
C PHE A 420 -3.53 -7.49 12.84
N ALA A 421 -3.27 -7.10 14.09
CA ALA A 421 -2.92 -5.73 14.45
C ALA A 421 -1.71 -5.19 13.68
N TYR A 422 -0.64 -5.99 13.54
CA TYR A 422 0.53 -5.61 12.75
C TYR A 422 0.19 -5.39 11.28
N ILE A 423 -0.58 -6.31 10.67
CA ILE A 423 -0.98 -6.21 9.27
C ILE A 423 -1.77 -4.92 9.04
N VAL A 424 -2.82 -4.68 9.83
CA VAL A 424 -3.69 -3.49 9.70
C VAL A 424 -2.89 -2.20 9.80
N ILE A 425 -2.08 -2.07 10.86
CA ILE A 425 -1.30 -0.85 11.13
C ILE A 425 -0.25 -0.63 10.03
N ASN A 426 0.45 -1.68 9.61
CA ASN A 426 1.46 -1.60 8.56
C ASN A 426 0.87 -1.21 7.21
N VAL A 427 -0.24 -1.84 6.82
CA VAL A 427 -0.95 -1.51 5.58
C VAL A 427 -1.39 -0.06 5.60
N LEU A 428 -2.02 0.41 6.67
CA LEU A 428 -2.46 1.81 6.78
C LEU A 428 -1.29 2.79 6.78
N GLY A 429 -0.19 2.48 7.46
CA GLY A 429 1.00 3.34 7.46
C GLY A 429 1.65 3.45 6.08
N ALA A 430 1.69 2.36 5.31
CA ALA A 430 2.32 2.36 3.99
C ALA A 430 1.44 2.88 2.87
N ILE A 431 0.13 2.64 2.92
CA ILE A 431 -0.73 2.88 1.77
C ILE A 431 -0.71 4.36 1.36
N ARG A 432 -0.67 4.56 0.04
CA ARG A 432 -0.75 5.84 -0.67
C ARG A 432 -1.79 5.65 -1.78
N ARG A 433 -2.04 6.67 -2.57
CA ARG A 433 -3.04 6.54 -3.63
C ARG A 433 -2.58 5.64 -4.76
N ASN A 434 -3.44 4.75 -5.26
CA ASN A 434 -3.12 3.78 -6.32
C ASN A 434 -1.92 2.89 -5.98
N SER A 435 -1.85 2.44 -4.73
CA SER A 435 -0.97 1.34 -4.34
C SER A 435 -1.50 0.02 -4.89
N LEU A 436 -0.60 -0.91 -5.20
CA LEU A 436 -0.92 -2.33 -5.32
C LEU A 436 -0.44 -3.06 -4.06
N LEU A 437 -1.37 -3.60 -3.28
CA LEU A 437 -1.07 -4.46 -2.14
C LEU A 437 -0.94 -5.90 -2.62
N LEU A 438 0.20 -6.52 -2.37
CA LEU A 438 0.40 -7.94 -2.58
C LEU A 438 0.36 -8.62 -1.21
N VAL A 439 -0.60 -9.52 -1.01
CA VAL A 439 -0.77 -10.24 0.24
C VAL A 439 -0.58 -11.71 -0.03
N ASP A 440 0.36 -12.33 0.68
CA ASP A 440 0.69 -13.75 0.51
C ASP A 440 0.29 -14.54 1.76
N GLU A 441 -0.58 -15.52 1.57
CA GLU A 441 -1.13 -16.43 2.57
C GLU A 441 -1.53 -15.74 3.89
N PRO A 442 -2.46 -14.77 3.87
CA PRO A 442 -2.90 -14.07 5.08
C PRO A 442 -3.51 -15.01 6.12
N GLU A 443 -4.06 -16.15 5.70
CA GLU A 443 -4.72 -17.15 6.55
C GLU A 443 -3.77 -17.94 7.46
N LEU A 444 -2.46 -18.01 7.19
CA LEU A 444 -1.51 -18.88 7.93
C LEU A 444 -1.56 -18.74 9.45
N PHE A 445 -1.98 -17.58 9.96
CA PHE A 445 -2.05 -17.30 11.39
C PHE A 445 -3.32 -16.54 11.79
N LEU A 446 -4.33 -16.49 10.92
CA LEU A 446 -5.59 -15.82 11.19
C LEU A 446 -6.69 -16.87 11.41
N HIS A 447 -7.51 -16.67 12.44
CA HIS A 447 -8.76 -17.41 12.56
C HIS A 447 -9.70 -16.99 11.40
N PRO A 448 -10.58 -17.86 10.87
CA PRO A 448 -11.47 -17.50 9.76
C PRO A 448 -12.26 -16.21 9.97
N THR A 449 -12.70 -15.92 11.19
CA THR A 449 -13.35 -14.65 11.55
C THR A 449 -12.47 -13.43 11.29
N LEU A 450 -11.16 -13.52 11.59
CA LEU A 450 -10.20 -12.44 11.35
C LEU A 450 -9.85 -12.31 9.87
N GLU A 451 -9.92 -13.39 9.08
CA GLU A 451 -9.77 -13.33 7.62
C GLU A 451 -10.88 -12.51 6.97
N ILE A 452 -12.14 -12.75 7.36
CA ILE A 452 -13.28 -11.97 6.87
C ILE A 452 -13.12 -10.49 7.23
N GLN A 453 -12.74 -10.20 8.48
CA GLN A 453 -12.46 -8.83 8.92
C GLN A 453 -11.28 -8.19 8.17
N PHE A 454 -10.25 -8.98 7.85
CA PHE A 454 -9.12 -8.53 7.05
C PHE A 454 -9.55 -8.12 5.65
N VAL A 455 -10.36 -8.94 4.96
CA VAL A 455 -10.84 -8.60 3.61
C VAL A 455 -11.78 -7.38 3.64
N ASP A 456 -12.68 -7.27 4.64
CA ASP A 456 -13.54 -6.08 4.79
C ASP A 456 -12.70 -4.81 5.01
N MET A 457 -11.70 -4.88 5.90
CA MET A 457 -10.75 -3.80 6.10
C MET A 457 -10.04 -3.44 4.79
N LEU A 458 -9.50 -4.43 4.07
CA LEU A 458 -8.81 -4.19 2.81
C LEU A 458 -9.73 -3.43 1.84
N LYS A 459 -10.95 -3.91 1.60
CA LYS A 459 -11.90 -3.22 0.70
C LYS A 459 -12.11 -1.75 1.10
N ARG A 460 -12.33 -1.47 2.39
CA ARG A 460 -12.52 -0.10 2.91
C ARG A 460 -11.31 0.79 2.68
N ILE A 461 -10.12 0.26 2.94
CA ILE A 461 -8.86 0.97 2.75
C ILE A 461 -8.63 1.22 1.26
N LEU A 462 -8.70 0.17 0.46
CA LEU A 462 -8.45 0.21 -0.99
C LEU A 462 -9.37 1.21 -1.69
N ALA A 463 -10.66 1.22 -1.36
CA ALA A 463 -11.61 2.19 -1.90
C ALA A 463 -11.23 3.65 -1.56
N LYS A 464 -10.87 3.93 -0.29
CA LYS A 464 -10.49 5.28 0.17
C LYS A 464 -9.21 5.82 -0.48
N PHE A 465 -8.25 4.94 -0.79
CA PHE A 465 -6.98 5.31 -1.39
C PHE A 465 -6.96 5.09 -2.91
N ASN A 466 -8.06 4.65 -3.51
CA ASN A 466 -8.08 4.22 -4.90
C ASN A 466 -6.93 3.23 -5.21
N SER A 467 -6.70 2.30 -4.29
CA SER A 467 -5.65 1.30 -4.34
C SER A 467 -6.26 -0.05 -4.64
N LYS A 468 -5.45 -1.02 -5.05
CA LYS A 468 -5.91 -2.37 -5.38
C LYS A 468 -5.11 -3.41 -4.61
N ALA A 469 -5.65 -4.61 -4.47
CA ALA A 469 -4.95 -5.73 -3.86
C ALA A 469 -4.97 -6.97 -4.75
N LEU A 470 -3.89 -7.73 -4.67
CA LEU A 470 -3.78 -9.10 -5.16
C LEU A 470 -3.42 -9.99 -3.97
N ILE A 471 -4.29 -10.95 -3.67
CA ILE A 471 -4.13 -11.87 -2.55
C ILE A 471 -3.82 -13.26 -3.11
N ALA A 472 -2.68 -13.84 -2.77
CA ALA A 472 -2.46 -15.26 -2.91
C ALA A 472 -2.95 -15.96 -1.65
N THR A 473 -3.86 -16.92 -1.79
CA THR A 473 -4.51 -17.59 -0.65
C THR A 473 -4.86 -19.03 -0.99
N HIS A 474 -5.03 -19.82 0.05
CA HIS A 474 -5.64 -21.15 0.11
C HIS A 474 -7.02 -21.11 0.78
N SER A 475 -7.46 -19.95 1.26
CA SER A 475 -8.71 -19.79 2.00
C SER A 475 -9.90 -19.54 1.07
N GLU A 476 -10.79 -20.51 1.04
CA GLU A 476 -12.10 -20.41 0.39
C GLU A 476 -12.99 -19.35 1.06
N VAL A 477 -12.79 -19.12 2.37
CA VAL A 477 -13.48 -18.08 3.14
C VAL A 477 -13.06 -16.69 2.64
N THR A 478 -11.77 -16.51 2.30
CA THR A 478 -11.30 -15.28 1.66
C THR A 478 -11.88 -15.13 0.25
N VAL A 479 -11.91 -16.20 -0.55
CA VAL A 479 -12.48 -16.17 -1.91
C VAL A 479 -13.98 -15.89 -1.93
N ARG A 480 -14.73 -16.36 -0.92
CA ARG A 480 -16.14 -16.04 -0.73
C ARG A 480 -16.40 -14.54 -0.60
N GLU A 481 -15.42 -13.76 -0.16
CA GLU A 481 -15.54 -12.32 -0.02
C GLU A 481 -15.20 -11.56 -1.32
N ILE A 482 -14.86 -12.24 -2.41
CA ILE A 482 -14.37 -11.62 -3.65
C ILE A 482 -15.28 -12.00 -4.82
N PRO A 483 -15.64 -11.08 -5.73
CA PRO A 483 -16.44 -11.43 -6.91
C PRO A 483 -15.71 -12.38 -7.85
N ALA A 484 -16.45 -13.32 -8.46
CA ALA A 484 -15.89 -14.40 -9.28
C ALA A 484 -14.94 -13.94 -10.39
N ARG A 485 -15.24 -12.83 -11.05
CA ARG A 485 -14.41 -12.24 -12.11
C ARG A 485 -13.04 -11.71 -11.63
N CYS A 486 -12.87 -11.58 -10.31
CA CYS A 486 -11.62 -11.19 -9.66
C CYS A 486 -10.94 -12.40 -8.99
N VAL A 487 -11.47 -13.63 -9.18
CA VAL A 487 -10.91 -14.88 -8.66
C VAL A 487 -10.21 -15.61 -9.80
N HIS A 488 -8.95 -15.97 -9.57
CA HIS A 488 -8.09 -16.67 -10.53
C HIS A 488 -7.67 -18.01 -9.92
N VAL A 489 -8.23 -19.09 -10.44
CA VAL A 489 -7.97 -20.46 -9.99
C VAL A 489 -6.80 -21.03 -10.78
N PHE A 490 -5.70 -21.32 -10.08
CA PHE A 490 -4.49 -21.88 -10.65
C PHE A 490 -4.55 -23.40 -10.58
N GLU A 491 -4.41 -24.05 -11.73
CA GLU A 491 -4.48 -25.50 -11.86
C GLU A 491 -3.31 -25.99 -12.72
N LYS A 492 -2.60 -26.99 -12.22
CA LYS A 492 -1.54 -27.65 -12.98
C LYS A 492 -2.13 -28.82 -13.75
N THR A 493 -2.02 -28.79 -15.07
CA THR A 493 -2.45 -29.87 -15.98
C THR A 493 -1.24 -30.49 -16.66
N GLU A 494 -1.43 -31.58 -17.42
CA GLU A 494 -0.36 -32.18 -18.24
C GLU A 494 0.16 -31.21 -19.31
N GLU A 495 -0.70 -30.31 -19.80
CA GLU A 495 -0.38 -29.32 -20.84
C GLU A 495 0.28 -28.04 -20.29
N GLY A 496 0.32 -27.87 -18.96
CA GLY A 496 0.90 -26.71 -18.30
C GLY A 496 0.01 -26.08 -17.22
N LEU A 497 0.32 -24.82 -16.86
CA LEU A 497 -0.49 -24.06 -15.91
C LEU A 497 -1.72 -23.48 -16.62
N VAL A 498 -2.91 -23.76 -16.07
CA VAL A 498 -4.17 -23.15 -16.51
C VAL A 498 -4.67 -22.21 -15.43
N ILE A 499 -5.11 -21.02 -15.84
CA ILE A 499 -5.75 -20.02 -14.96
C ILE A 499 -7.22 -19.93 -15.34
N LYS A 500 -8.11 -20.44 -14.48
CA LYS A 500 -9.56 -20.47 -14.70
C LYS A 500 -10.25 -19.42 -13.83
N GLN A 501 -11.42 -18.96 -14.24
CA GLN A 501 -12.32 -18.18 -13.39
C GLN A 501 -13.50 -19.05 -12.96
N PRO A 502 -14.05 -18.89 -11.74
CA PRO A 502 -15.25 -19.62 -11.33
C PRO A 502 -16.45 -19.28 -12.24
N PRO A 503 -17.18 -20.29 -12.76
CA PRO A 503 -18.37 -20.07 -13.60
C PRO A 503 -19.61 -19.66 -12.79
N PHE A 504 -19.46 -19.45 -11.49
CA PHE A 504 -20.50 -19.05 -10.55
C PHE A 504 -20.00 -17.91 -9.67
N GLN A 505 -20.93 -17.13 -9.10
CA GLN A 505 -20.58 -16.04 -8.21
C GLN A 505 -19.98 -16.58 -6.90
N THR A 506 -18.75 -16.17 -6.60
CA THR A 506 -18.06 -16.48 -5.34
C THR A 506 -18.42 -15.49 -4.23
N PHE A 507 -18.74 -14.23 -4.56
CA PHE A 507 -19.13 -13.23 -3.57
C PHE A 507 -20.41 -13.64 -2.82
N GLY A 508 -20.27 -13.95 -1.52
CA GLY A 508 -21.34 -14.50 -0.70
C GLY A 508 -21.73 -15.94 -1.06
N GLY A 509 -20.91 -16.62 -1.87
CA GLY A 509 -21.15 -17.98 -2.34
C GLY A 509 -20.93 -19.06 -1.29
N ASP A 510 -21.38 -20.28 -1.63
CA ASP A 510 -21.21 -21.46 -0.80
C ASP A 510 -19.74 -21.91 -0.77
N VAL A 511 -19.20 -22.09 0.43
CA VAL A 511 -17.78 -22.43 0.64
C VAL A 511 -17.47 -23.82 0.12
N GLN A 512 -18.35 -24.81 0.32
CA GLN A 512 -18.13 -26.17 -0.19
C GLN A 512 -18.10 -26.19 -1.72
N ARG A 513 -18.97 -25.41 -2.38
CA ARG A 513 -18.94 -25.27 -3.84
C ARG A 513 -17.65 -24.64 -4.34
N ILE A 514 -17.14 -23.62 -3.64
CA ILE A 514 -15.83 -23.02 -3.94
C ILE A 514 -14.73 -24.07 -3.76
N SER A 515 -14.75 -24.81 -2.65
CA SER A 515 -13.83 -25.91 -2.35
C SER A 515 -13.78 -26.93 -3.48
N SER A 516 -14.94 -27.46 -3.86
CA SER A 516 -15.04 -28.51 -4.88
C SER A 516 -14.55 -28.02 -6.24
N TYR A 517 -14.81 -26.76 -6.60
CA TYR A 517 -14.30 -26.21 -7.86
C TYR A 517 -12.78 -25.99 -7.86
N VAL A 518 -12.21 -25.56 -6.74
CA VAL A 518 -10.78 -25.22 -6.63
C VAL A 518 -9.91 -26.47 -6.40
N PHE A 519 -10.40 -27.41 -5.60
CA PHE A 519 -9.62 -28.55 -5.10
C PHE A 519 -10.20 -29.92 -5.48
N GLY A 520 -11.46 -29.99 -5.91
CA GLY A 520 -12.20 -31.25 -6.08
C GLY A 520 -11.59 -32.20 -7.12
N ASP A 521 -10.94 -31.69 -8.16
CA ASP A 521 -10.30 -32.50 -9.20
C ASP A 521 -8.85 -32.90 -8.88
N ASN A 522 -8.22 -32.24 -7.90
CA ASN A 522 -6.77 -32.37 -7.62
C ASN A 522 -6.42 -33.26 -6.41
N VAL A 523 -7.40 -33.91 -5.78
CA VAL A 523 -7.10 -34.95 -4.80
C VAL A 523 -6.77 -36.25 -5.55
N ALA A 524 -5.50 -36.36 -5.95
CA ALA A 524 -4.87 -37.63 -6.28
C ALA A 524 -5.30 -38.69 -5.24
N SER A 525 -6.14 -39.64 -5.67
CA SER A 525 -6.76 -40.72 -4.89
C SER A 525 -7.26 -40.30 -3.50
N LYS A 526 -8.58 -40.09 -3.33
CA LYS A 526 -9.15 -39.94 -1.98
C LYS A 526 -8.78 -41.20 -1.17
N PRO A 527 -7.94 -41.11 -0.11
CA PRO A 527 -7.40 -42.29 0.54
C PRO A 527 -8.47 -43.19 1.15
N PHE A 528 -9.60 -42.59 1.56
CA PHE A 528 -10.76 -43.35 2.03
C PHE A 528 -11.44 -44.13 0.89
N GLU A 529 -11.54 -43.60 -0.34
CA GLU A 529 -12.11 -44.34 -1.47
C GLU A 529 -11.21 -45.52 -1.83
N LYS A 530 -9.89 -45.34 -1.77
CA LYS A 530 -8.94 -46.45 -1.90
C LYS A 530 -9.13 -47.48 -0.79
N TRP A 531 -9.23 -47.05 0.47
CA TRP A 531 -9.48 -47.95 1.59
C TRP A 531 -10.81 -48.71 1.44
N ILE A 532 -11.88 -48.05 0.98
CA ILE A 532 -13.17 -48.69 0.70
C ILE A 532 -12.99 -49.76 -0.39
N LYS A 533 -12.32 -49.43 -1.50
CA LYS A 533 -12.04 -50.38 -2.58
C LYS A 533 -11.22 -51.58 -2.08
N ASP A 534 -10.13 -51.34 -1.37
CA ASP A 534 -9.27 -52.38 -0.79
C ASP A 534 -10.08 -53.30 0.15
N ARG A 535 -10.99 -52.75 0.96
CA ARG A 535 -11.86 -53.56 1.84
C ARG A 535 -13.00 -54.28 1.15
N ILE A 536 -13.60 -53.69 0.12
CA ILE A 536 -14.59 -54.39 -0.73
C ILE A 536 -13.92 -55.56 -1.44
N GLU A 537 -12.69 -55.39 -1.95
CA GLU A 537 -11.91 -56.46 -2.58
C GLU A 537 -11.57 -57.59 -1.61
N GLU A 538 -11.18 -57.26 -0.37
CA GLU A 538 -10.88 -58.26 0.66
C GLU A 538 -12.11 -59.00 1.20
N LEU A 539 -13.23 -58.29 1.41
CA LEU A 539 -14.45 -58.84 2.00
C LEU A 539 -15.34 -59.50 0.96
N GLY A 540 -15.25 -59.11 -0.31
CA GLY A 540 -16.00 -59.65 -1.43
C GLY A 540 -17.25 -58.84 -1.80
N SER A 541 -17.73 -57.96 -0.92
CA SER A 541 -18.87 -57.08 -1.20
C SER A 541 -18.91 -55.82 -0.33
N GLY A 542 -19.55 -54.77 -0.86
CA GLY A 542 -19.87 -53.56 -0.09
C GLY A 542 -20.88 -53.79 1.03
N GLU A 543 -21.76 -54.79 0.93
CA GLU A 543 -22.69 -55.12 2.03
C GLU A 543 -21.97 -55.75 3.23
N GLU A 544 -21.02 -56.67 3.01
CA GLU A 544 -20.24 -57.25 4.11
C GLU A 544 -19.38 -56.20 4.83
N LEU A 545 -18.87 -55.22 4.08
CA LEU A 545 -18.18 -54.07 4.66
C LEU A 545 -19.12 -53.24 5.56
N LEU A 546 -20.35 -52.98 5.12
CA LEU A 546 -21.34 -52.25 5.92
C LEU A 546 -21.74 -53.02 7.18
N ASP A 547 -21.95 -54.32 7.06
CA ASP A 547 -22.31 -55.18 8.19
C ASP A 547 -21.18 -55.24 9.24
N GLN A 548 -19.92 -55.30 8.81
CA GLN A 548 -18.78 -55.26 9.74
C GLN A 548 -18.59 -53.89 10.39
N LEU A 549 -18.88 -52.79 9.68
CA LEU A 549 -18.75 -51.44 10.21
C LEU A 549 -19.91 -51.08 11.17
N GLY A 550 -21.09 -51.68 11.00
CA GLY A 550 -22.21 -51.55 11.94
C GLY A 550 -22.61 -50.09 12.20
N ASP A 551 -22.50 -49.65 13.45
CA ASP A 551 -22.85 -48.31 13.92
C ASP A 551 -21.77 -47.24 13.66
N GLN A 552 -20.63 -47.63 13.08
CA GLN A 552 -19.50 -46.73 12.82
C GLN A 552 -19.63 -45.97 11.48
N VAL A 553 -20.67 -46.25 10.69
CA VAL A 553 -20.90 -45.59 9.38
C VAL A 553 -21.83 -44.39 9.49
N ASN A 554 -21.54 -43.34 8.73
CA ASN A 554 -22.48 -42.26 8.45
C ASN A 554 -23.19 -42.48 7.11
N GLU A 555 -24.27 -41.75 6.85
CA GLU A 555 -25.08 -41.91 5.61
C GLU A 555 -24.25 -41.71 4.33
N GLU A 556 -23.29 -40.77 4.34
CA GLU A 556 -22.41 -40.49 3.20
C GLU A 556 -21.50 -41.67 2.88
N LEU A 557 -20.92 -42.31 3.91
CA LEU A 557 -20.07 -43.48 3.75
C LEU A 557 -20.87 -44.68 3.23
N VAL A 558 -22.13 -44.84 3.67
CA VAL A 558 -23.04 -45.88 3.14
C VAL A 558 -23.30 -45.68 1.65
N ILE A 559 -23.59 -44.44 1.24
CA ILE A 559 -23.80 -44.10 -0.18
C ILE A 559 -22.54 -44.38 -0.99
N GLN A 560 -21.37 -44.00 -0.49
CA GLN A 560 -20.10 -44.20 -1.18
C GLN A 560 -19.70 -45.67 -1.31
N ILE A 561 -19.84 -46.46 -0.25
CA ILE A 561 -19.58 -47.91 -0.29
C ILE A 561 -20.46 -48.57 -1.35
N ARG A 562 -21.77 -48.29 -1.34
CA ARG A 562 -22.71 -48.85 -2.32
C ARG A 562 -22.43 -48.39 -3.76
N ALA A 563 -22.01 -47.15 -3.94
CA ALA A 563 -21.71 -46.62 -5.26
C ALA A 563 -20.41 -47.20 -5.84
N LEU A 564 -19.39 -47.39 -5.00
CA LEU A 564 -18.11 -48.02 -5.37
C LEU A 564 -18.26 -49.52 -5.64
N ASP A 565 -19.03 -50.24 -4.82
CA ASP A 565 -19.33 -51.68 -4.98
C ASP A 565 -20.03 -51.98 -6.31
N ARG A 566 -20.87 -51.04 -6.79
CA ARG A 566 -21.62 -51.18 -8.04
C ARG A 566 -20.90 -50.65 -9.28
N ASN A 567 -19.66 -50.18 -9.17
CA ASN A 567 -18.97 -49.44 -10.24
C ASN A 567 -19.83 -48.32 -10.85
N ALA A 568 -20.65 -47.64 -10.05
CA ALA A 568 -21.66 -46.69 -10.51
C ALA A 568 -21.17 -45.23 -10.54
N TRP A 569 -19.88 -45.01 -10.76
CA TRP A 569 -19.25 -43.68 -10.81
C TRP A 569 -18.85 -43.29 -12.23
#